data_AF-A0A0W0FKE8-F1
#
_entry.id   AF-A0A0W0FKE8-F1
#
_cell.length_a   1.000
_cell.length_b   1.000
_cell.length_c   1.000
_cell.angle_alpha   90.00
_cell.angle_beta   90.00
_cell.angle_gamma   90.00
#
_symmetry.space_group_name_H-M   'P 1'
#
loop_
_entity.id
_entity.type
_entity.pdbx_description
1 polymer ?
#
loop_
_entity_poly.entity_id
_entity_poly.type
_entity_poly.pdbx_seq_one_letter_code
_entity_poly.pdbx_strand_id
1 'polypeptide(L)'
;MRYYEQKYPEVDELVMVQVRQIAEMGAYVKLLEYDNTEGMILLSELSRRRIRSVQKLIRVGRNEVVVVLRVDKEKGYIDLSKRRVSPEDITKCEERYMKSKTVASILRHVASKITTTSVDEEPKVDEASQQAEATEKEAKRSRRARKDAQDDDLGEDAIPHSTGNEEEKLEMLYEKIAWPLGRTYGHPYEAFKLALTEPDTVFGTLETQVSSSIKSILMSTIARRLTPQPIKLRADIEVTCYTPAGIDAVKKALRAGEKQSSEAVPIKVKLVAPPLYVLSTNATDKYAAVDRLERAIESIQGTIEEEGGSLIVKMKPKAVSETEEQDLAQLMAKAGQENAEVSGDEDEDD
;
A
#
# COMPACT_ATOMS: atom_id res chain seq x y z
N MET A 1 1.91 0.86 -20.77
CA MET A 1 2.93 1.29 -19.80
C MET A 1 3.89 0.15 -19.44
N ARG A 2 5.20 0.39 -19.54
CA ARG A 2 6.26 -0.58 -19.19
C ARG A 2 6.86 -0.28 -17.82
N TYR A 3 7.05 -1.31 -17.01
CA TYR A 3 7.67 -1.20 -15.70
C TYR A 3 9.19 -1.25 -15.78
N TYR A 4 9.73 -1.95 -16.78
CA TYR A 4 11.16 -2.09 -17.04
C TYR A 4 11.57 -1.33 -18.29
N GLU A 5 12.87 -1.05 -18.37
CA GLU A 5 13.48 -0.39 -19.52
C GLU A 5 13.39 -1.25 -20.79
N GLN A 6 13.50 -2.57 -20.63
CA GLN A 6 13.40 -3.48 -21.76
C GLN A 6 11.98 -3.55 -22.30
N LYS A 7 11.82 -3.42 -23.62
CA LYS A 7 10.53 -3.51 -24.30
C LYS A 7 9.91 -4.91 -24.25
N TYR A 8 10.76 -5.94 -24.23
CA TYR A 8 10.36 -7.34 -24.17
C TYR A 8 11.07 -8.02 -23.01
N PRO A 9 10.43 -8.99 -22.34
CA PRO A 9 11.08 -9.77 -21.29
C PRO A 9 12.20 -10.65 -21.84
N GLU A 10 13.05 -11.15 -20.94
CA GLU A 10 14.07 -12.14 -21.26
C GLU A 10 13.51 -13.57 -21.17
N VAL A 11 14.22 -14.53 -21.76
CA VAL A 11 13.87 -15.95 -21.67
C VAL A 11 14.11 -16.44 -20.24
N ASP A 12 13.25 -17.34 -19.76
CA ASP A 12 13.21 -17.87 -18.38
C ASP A 12 12.87 -16.84 -17.30
N GLU A 13 12.40 -15.65 -17.68
CA GLU A 13 11.94 -14.63 -16.74
C GLU A 13 10.53 -14.91 -16.21
N LEU A 14 10.29 -14.64 -14.93
CA LEU A 14 8.98 -14.73 -14.29
C LEU A 14 8.24 -13.40 -14.43
N VAL A 15 7.05 -13.47 -15.00
CA VAL A 15 6.21 -12.29 -15.28
C VAL A 15 4.77 -12.52 -14.83
N MET A 16 4.14 -11.44 -14.36
CA MET A 16 2.73 -11.40 -14.04
C MET A 16 1.90 -11.08 -15.29
N VAL A 17 0.96 -11.97 -15.62
CA VAL A 17 0.09 -11.82 -16.80
C VAL A 17 -1.37 -11.77 -16.40
N GLN A 18 -2.18 -11.07 -17.18
CA GLN A 18 -3.64 -11.08 -17.07
C GLN A 18 -4.24 -11.83 -18.24
N VAL A 19 -5.16 -12.75 -17.98
CA VAL A 19 -5.77 -13.55 -19.04
C VAL A 19 -6.84 -12.72 -19.77
N ARG A 20 -6.65 -12.51 -21.07
CA ARG A 20 -7.59 -11.76 -21.92
C ARG A 20 -8.66 -12.68 -22.49
N GLN A 21 -8.24 -13.79 -23.09
CA GLN A 21 -9.16 -14.73 -23.75
C GLN A 21 -8.57 -16.13 -23.72
N ILE A 22 -9.45 -17.13 -23.64
CA ILE A 22 -9.09 -18.54 -23.76
C ILE A 22 -9.54 -19.00 -25.14
N ALA A 23 -8.61 -19.52 -25.94
CA ALA A 23 -8.84 -20.07 -27.27
C ALA A 23 -8.57 -21.58 -27.27
N GLU A 24 -8.86 -22.25 -28.40
CA GLU A 24 -8.65 -23.69 -28.54
C GLU A 24 -7.16 -24.09 -28.57
N MET A 25 -6.28 -23.22 -29.05
CA MET A 25 -4.84 -23.48 -29.09
C MET A 25 -4.10 -23.12 -27.78
N GLY A 26 -4.71 -22.30 -26.93
CA GLY A 26 -4.05 -21.73 -25.76
C GLY A 26 -4.82 -20.59 -25.10
N ALA A 27 -4.22 -19.96 -24.10
CA ALA A 27 -4.75 -18.74 -23.49
C ALA A 27 -3.95 -17.52 -23.95
N TYR A 28 -4.64 -16.53 -24.51
CA TYR A 28 -4.07 -15.22 -24.79
C TYR A 28 -4.08 -14.38 -23.52
N VAL A 29 -2.91 -13.88 -23.17
CA VAL A 29 -2.69 -13.10 -21.95
C VAL A 29 -1.97 -11.80 -22.29
N LYS A 30 -2.10 -10.81 -21.40
CA LYS A 30 -1.40 -9.53 -21.49
C LYS A 30 -0.36 -9.48 -20.38
N LEU A 31 0.88 -9.16 -20.71
CA LEU A 31 1.95 -8.95 -19.73
C LEU A 31 1.77 -7.58 -19.10
N LEU A 32 1.33 -7.54 -17.84
CA LEU A 32 1.08 -6.27 -17.14
C LEU A 32 2.39 -5.48 -16.95
N GLU A 33 3.52 -6.17 -16.83
CA GLU A 33 4.83 -5.57 -16.60
C GLU A 33 5.46 -4.92 -17.86
N TYR A 34 5.05 -5.38 -19.05
CA TYR A 34 5.67 -5.03 -20.33
C TYR A 34 4.62 -4.45 -21.29
N ASP A 35 4.05 -3.29 -20.98
CA ASP A 35 3.16 -2.55 -21.89
C ASP A 35 1.82 -3.21 -22.25
N ASN A 36 1.39 -4.22 -21.49
CA ASN A 36 0.30 -5.10 -21.91
C ASN A 36 0.58 -5.81 -23.24
N THR A 37 1.86 -6.07 -23.54
CA THR A 37 2.26 -6.89 -24.70
C THR A 37 1.53 -8.23 -24.64
N GLU A 38 1.10 -8.70 -25.80
CA GLU A 38 0.34 -9.94 -25.89
C GLU A 38 1.28 -11.15 -25.81
N GLY A 39 0.90 -12.12 -24.99
CA GLY A 39 1.58 -13.41 -24.89
C GLY A 39 0.58 -14.55 -25.03
N MET A 40 1.09 -15.73 -25.37
CA MET A 40 0.29 -16.94 -25.50
C MET A 40 0.81 -18.00 -24.53
N ILE A 41 -0.10 -18.57 -23.73
CA ILE A 41 0.17 -19.76 -22.94
C ILE A 41 -0.37 -20.97 -23.71
N LEU A 42 0.50 -21.88 -24.13
CA LEU A 42 0.10 -23.12 -24.76
C LEU A 42 -0.66 -24.01 -23.76
N LEU A 43 -1.67 -24.75 -24.22
CA LEU A 43 -2.42 -25.70 -23.37
C LEU A 43 -1.51 -26.74 -22.69
N SER A 44 -0.49 -27.21 -23.40
CA SER A 44 0.51 -28.16 -22.88
C SER A 44 1.35 -27.58 -21.74
N GLU A 45 1.47 -26.25 -21.68
CA GLU A 45 2.25 -25.52 -20.68
C GLU A 45 1.36 -24.88 -19.61
N LEU A 46 0.08 -25.25 -19.54
CA LEU A 46 -0.88 -24.73 -18.57
C LEU A 46 -0.83 -25.45 -17.22
N SER A 47 -0.62 -26.77 -17.23
CA SER A 47 -0.64 -27.59 -16.02
C SER A 47 0.30 -28.79 -16.15
N ARG A 48 0.84 -29.25 -15.02
CA ARG A 48 1.64 -30.48 -14.94
C ARG A 48 0.78 -31.75 -15.00
N ARG A 49 -0.52 -31.66 -14.69
CA ARG A 49 -1.46 -32.80 -14.63
C ARG A 49 -2.46 -32.73 -15.79
N ARG A 50 -3.03 -33.89 -16.18
CA ARG A 50 -4.12 -33.93 -17.18
C ARG A 50 -5.33 -33.15 -16.66
N ILE A 51 -5.80 -32.20 -17.47
CA ILE A 51 -6.90 -31.30 -17.13
C ILE A 51 -8.21 -31.77 -17.74
N ARG A 52 -9.32 -31.62 -17.01
CA ARG A 52 -10.68 -31.87 -17.53
C ARG A 52 -11.30 -30.62 -18.16
N SER A 53 -11.00 -29.45 -17.61
CA SER A 53 -11.48 -28.15 -18.10
C SER A 53 -10.47 -27.04 -17.81
N VAL A 54 -10.18 -26.23 -18.82
CA VAL A 54 -9.25 -25.09 -18.77
C VAL A 54 -9.80 -23.97 -17.88
N GLN A 55 -11.12 -23.76 -17.90
CA GLN A 55 -11.81 -22.68 -17.17
C GLN A 55 -11.69 -22.79 -15.64
N LYS A 56 -11.36 -23.99 -15.11
CA LYS A 56 -11.13 -24.19 -13.68
C LYS A 56 -9.77 -23.66 -13.23
N LEU A 57 -8.77 -23.74 -14.11
CA LEU A 57 -7.39 -23.36 -13.80
C LEU A 57 -7.07 -21.92 -14.15
N ILE A 58 -7.68 -21.41 -15.21
CA ILE A 58 -7.51 -20.04 -15.67
C ILE A 58 -8.90 -19.45 -15.89
N ARG A 59 -9.08 -18.23 -15.37
CA ARG A 59 -10.27 -17.42 -15.65
C ARG A 59 -9.85 -16.14 -16.34
N VAL A 60 -10.65 -15.75 -17.32
CA VAL A 60 -10.52 -14.45 -17.99
C VAL A 60 -10.57 -13.34 -16.94
N GLY A 61 -9.68 -12.35 -17.07
CA GLY A 61 -9.54 -11.20 -16.18
C GLY A 61 -8.72 -11.46 -14.92
N ARG A 62 -8.35 -12.71 -14.59
CA ARG A 62 -7.47 -13.01 -13.45
C ARG A 62 -6.00 -12.87 -13.83
N ASN A 63 -5.21 -12.54 -12.81
CA ASN A 63 -3.76 -12.47 -12.91
C ASN A 63 -3.15 -13.83 -12.56
N GLU A 64 -2.14 -14.22 -13.32
CA GLU A 64 -1.44 -15.50 -13.21
C GLU A 64 0.06 -15.25 -13.34
N VAL A 65 0.86 -16.00 -12.59
CA VAL A 65 2.33 -15.99 -12.71
C VAL A 65 2.73 -17.03 -13.74
N VAL A 66 3.56 -16.62 -14.69
CA VAL A 66 4.07 -17.49 -15.77
C VAL A 66 5.55 -17.22 -16.01
N VAL A 67 6.24 -18.21 -16.57
CA VAL A 67 7.61 -18.04 -17.07
C VAL A 67 7.61 -17.84 -18.57
N VAL A 68 8.50 -16.97 -19.05
CA VAL A 68 8.74 -16.74 -20.48
C VAL A 68 9.58 -17.87 -21.05
N LEU A 69 9.08 -18.58 -22.06
CA LEU A 69 9.83 -19.64 -22.74
C LEU A 69 10.61 -19.11 -23.93
N ARG A 70 9.96 -18.28 -24.74
CA ARG A 70 10.53 -17.78 -25.99
C ARG A 70 9.93 -16.43 -26.32
N VAL A 71 10.78 -15.55 -26.84
CA VAL A 71 10.41 -14.20 -27.27
C VAL A 71 10.87 -14.00 -28.70
N ASP A 72 9.94 -13.84 -29.62
CA ASP A 72 10.23 -13.46 -31.00
C ASP A 72 10.06 -11.93 -31.14
N LYS A 73 11.17 -11.19 -31.03
CA LYS A 73 11.20 -9.71 -31.04
C LYS A 73 10.69 -9.10 -32.36
N GLU A 74 10.80 -9.81 -33.48
CA GLU A 74 10.38 -9.33 -34.80
C GLU A 74 8.86 -9.34 -34.97
N LYS A 75 8.20 -10.38 -34.43
CA LYS A 75 6.74 -10.58 -34.56
C LYS A 75 5.98 -10.15 -33.31
N GLY A 76 6.68 -9.93 -32.20
CA GLY A 76 6.08 -9.60 -30.91
C GLY A 76 5.39 -10.77 -30.22
N TYR A 77 5.66 -12.01 -30.63
CA TYR A 77 5.09 -13.20 -29.99
C TYR A 77 5.93 -13.62 -28.78
N ILE A 78 5.23 -13.88 -27.68
CA ILE A 78 5.82 -14.35 -26.43
C ILE A 78 5.14 -15.65 -26.04
N ASP A 79 5.90 -16.73 -26.03
CA ASP A 79 5.45 -18.02 -25.54
C ASP A 79 5.67 -18.11 -24.03
N LEU A 80 4.59 -18.45 -23.33
CA LEU A 80 4.54 -18.44 -21.87
C LEU A 80 4.20 -19.83 -21.34
N SER A 81 4.68 -20.11 -20.14
CA SER A 81 4.43 -21.38 -19.45
C SER A 81 4.04 -21.15 -18.00
N LYS A 82 2.87 -21.68 -17.60
CA LYS A 82 2.46 -21.76 -16.19
C LYS A 82 3.01 -23.03 -15.53
N ARG A 83 3.26 -24.09 -16.30
CA ARG A 83 3.67 -25.41 -15.81
C ARG A 83 5.02 -25.40 -15.11
N ARG A 84 5.97 -24.59 -15.59
CA ARG A 84 7.35 -24.54 -15.09
C ARG A 84 7.54 -23.69 -13.84
N VAL A 85 6.52 -22.94 -13.42
CA VAL A 85 6.60 -22.08 -12.24
C VAL A 85 6.54 -22.93 -10.96
N SER A 86 7.49 -22.73 -10.06
CA SER A 86 7.48 -23.34 -8.72
C SER A 86 6.73 -22.47 -7.72
N PRO A 87 6.16 -23.02 -6.63
CA PRO A 87 5.43 -22.20 -5.66
C PRO A 87 6.29 -21.09 -5.03
N GLU A 88 7.58 -21.32 -4.83
CA GLU A 88 8.53 -20.30 -4.37
C GLU A 88 8.70 -19.15 -5.37
N ASP A 89 8.65 -19.46 -6.66
CA ASP A 89 8.78 -18.48 -7.74
C ASP A 89 7.52 -17.63 -7.87
N ILE A 90 6.34 -18.19 -7.57
CA ILE A 90 5.07 -17.45 -7.51
C ILE A 90 5.19 -16.34 -6.47
N THR A 91 5.62 -16.66 -5.25
CA THR A 91 5.76 -15.66 -4.19
C THR A 91 6.78 -14.57 -4.53
N LYS A 92 7.95 -14.95 -5.08
CA LYS A 92 8.97 -13.99 -5.53
C LYS A 92 8.45 -13.07 -6.64
N CYS A 93 7.71 -13.62 -7.61
CA CYS A 93 7.14 -12.85 -8.71
C CYS A 93 6.02 -11.93 -8.22
N GLU A 94 5.16 -12.40 -7.32
CA GLU A 94 4.11 -11.58 -6.71
C GLU A 94 4.71 -10.41 -5.92
N GLU A 95 5.74 -10.66 -5.11
CA GLU A 95 6.46 -9.61 -4.39
C GLU A 95 7.08 -8.58 -5.34
N ARG A 96 7.79 -9.04 -6.38
CA ARG A 96 8.38 -8.15 -7.41
C ARG A 96 7.30 -7.31 -8.09
N TYR A 97 6.23 -7.95 -8.54
CA TYR A 97 5.12 -7.27 -9.19
C TYR A 97 4.44 -6.25 -8.27
N MET A 98 4.25 -6.56 -6.98
CA MET A 98 3.70 -5.62 -6.00
C MET A 98 4.61 -4.42 -5.75
N LYS A 99 5.93 -4.63 -5.68
CA LYS A 99 6.91 -3.55 -5.60
C LYS A 99 6.83 -2.64 -6.83
N SER A 100 6.83 -3.21 -8.03
CA SER A 100 6.71 -2.47 -9.30
C SER A 100 5.39 -1.73 -9.42
N LYS A 101 4.27 -2.35 -9.05
CA LYS A 101 2.93 -1.73 -9.02
C LYS A 101 2.87 -0.54 -8.07
N THR A 102 3.54 -0.64 -6.92
CA THR A 102 3.61 0.46 -5.95
C THR A 102 4.37 1.65 -6.54
N VAL A 103 5.50 1.39 -7.20
CA VAL A 103 6.29 2.42 -7.92
C VAL A 103 5.45 3.08 -9.01
N ALA A 104 4.73 2.31 -9.83
CA ALA A 104 3.86 2.87 -10.87
C ALA A 104 2.72 3.72 -10.31
N SER A 105 2.13 3.30 -9.19
CA SER A 105 1.10 4.07 -8.50
C SER A 105 1.65 5.41 -8.00
N ILE A 106 2.86 5.42 -7.43
CA ILE A 106 3.55 6.64 -6.99
C ILE A 106 3.81 7.56 -8.18
N LEU A 107 4.44 7.05 -9.25
CA LEU A 107 4.80 7.86 -10.42
C LEU A 107 3.57 8.38 -11.17
N ARG A 108 2.48 7.59 -11.26
CA ARG A 108 1.20 8.06 -11.80
C ARG A 108 0.61 9.21 -10.98
N HIS A 109 0.67 9.11 -9.65
CA HIS A 109 0.20 10.17 -8.75
C HIS A 109 1.06 11.44 -8.82
N VAL A 110 2.34 11.30 -9.14
CA VAL A 110 3.23 12.44 -9.39
C VAL A 110 2.92 13.06 -10.75
N ALA A 111 2.74 12.25 -11.79
CA ALA A 111 2.35 12.70 -13.13
C ALA A 111 1.04 13.50 -13.13
N SER A 112 0.03 13.05 -12.37
CA SER A 112 -1.26 13.74 -12.24
C SER A 112 -1.19 15.04 -11.42
N LYS A 113 -0.16 15.23 -10.59
CA LYS A 113 0.08 16.47 -9.84
C LYS A 113 0.92 17.48 -10.61
N ILE A 114 1.79 17.02 -11.49
CA ILE A 114 2.64 17.90 -12.31
C ILE A 114 1.79 18.79 -13.23
N THR A 115 0.60 18.35 -13.65
CA THR A 115 -0.35 19.17 -14.43
C THR A 115 -0.93 20.36 -13.65
N THR A 116 -0.88 20.36 -12.32
CA THR A 116 -1.40 21.48 -11.52
C THR A 116 -0.39 22.58 -11.21
N THR A 117 0.88 22.47 -11.65
CA THR A 117 1.91 23.45 -11.25
C THR A 117 3.01 23.61 -12.30
N SER A 118 2.68 24.26 -13.42
CA SER A 118 3.56 25.07 -14.31
C SER A 118 2.89 25.16 -15.70
N VAL A 119 2.08 26.18 -15.97
CA VAL A 119 2.56 27.32 -16.78
C VAL A 119 3.88 27.84 -16.25
N ASP A 120 4.96 27.61 -16.98
CA ASP A 120 6.11 28.51 -17.07
C ASP A 120 6.92 28.09 -18.30
N GLU A 121 6.82 28.93 -19.33
CA GLU A 121 7.68 28.96 -20.51
C GLU A 121 9.12 29.30 -20.11
N GLU A 122 10.10 28.70 -20.76
CA GLU A 122 11.45 29.27 -20.81
C GLU A 122 11.55 30.34 -21.92
N PRO A 123 12.34 31.41 -21.72
CA PRO A 123 12.22 32.66 -22.47
C PRO A 123 13.08 32.67 -23.74
N LYS A 124 12.51 33.18 -24.84
CA LYS A 124 13.26 33.91 -25.88
C LYS A 124 12.47 35.13 -26.35
N VAL A 125 13.13 36.27 -26.19
CA VAL A 125 12.76 37.63 -26.59
C VAL A 125 12.91 37.78 -28.11
N ASP A 126 11.88 38.24 -28.83
CA ASP A 126 11.80 39.59 -29.42
C ASP A 126 10.63 39.76 -30.43
N GLU A 127 9.79 40.73 -30.10
CA GLU A 127 8.94 41.68 -30.86
C GLU A 127 8.38 41.34 -32.26
N ALA A 128 7.04 41.35 -32.38
CA ALA A 128 6.26 42.55 -32.79
C ALA A 128 4.76 42.22 -33.04
N SER A 129 3.89 42.80 -32.19
CA SER A 129 2.65 43.57 -32.47
C SER A 129 1.89 43.26 -33.78
N GLN A 130 0.57 43.02 -33.87
CA GLN A 130 -0.65 43.62 -33.29
C GLN A 130 -1.81 42.74 -33.87
N GLN A 131 -2.96 42.50 -33.24
CA GLN A 131 -4.01 43.47 -32.91
C GLN A 131 -5.10 42.76 -32.07
N ALA A 132 -5.57 43.45 -31.02
CA ALA A 132 -6.86 43.25 -30.35
C ALA A 132 -8.01 43.57 -31.34
N GLU A 133 -9.30 43.31 -31.14
CA GLU A 133 -10.15 43.20 -29.95
C GLU A 133 -11.58 42.82 -30.42
N ALA A 134 -12.44 42.44 -29.48
CA ALA A 134 -13.91 42.48 -29.53
C ALA A 134 -14.61 41.30 -30.25
N THR A 135 -15.63 40.64 -29.70
CA THR A 135 -16.63 41.05 -28.70
C THR A 135 -17.12 39.84 -27.90
N GLU A 136 -17.14 40.02 -26.58
CA GLU A 136 -17.99 39.33 -25.62
C GLU A 136 -19.47 39.66 -25.88
N LYS A 137 -20.35 38.71 -25.52
CA LYS A 137 -21.83 38.79 -25.36
C LYS A 137 -22.68 38.31 -26.54
N GLU A 138 -23.06 37.02 -26.48
CA GLU A 138 -24.49 36.69 -26.50
C GLU A 138 -24.78 35.38 -25.76
N ALA A 139 -25.07 35.50 -24.46
CA ALA A 139 -25.64 34.40 -23.68
C ALA A 139 -27.16 34.37 -23.87
N LYS A 140 -27.67 33.15 -24.13
CA LYS A 140 -29.02 32.64 -23.80
C LYS A 140 -30.21 33.24 -24.57
N ARG A 141 -30.74 32.46 -25.52
CA ARG A 141 -32.17 32.06 -25.62
C ARG A 141 -32.32 31.14 -26.84
N SER A 142 -32.44 29.82 -26.67
CA SER A 142 -33.75 29.15 -26.76
C SER A 142 -33.53 27.65 -26.41
N ARG A 143 -33.88 27.20 -25.21
CA ARG A 143 -35.17 26.57 -24.84
C ARG A 143 -35.59 25.38 -25.73
N ARG A 144 -35.29 24.18 -25.22
CA ARG A 144 -36.20 23.03 -24.99
C ARG A 144 -37.33 22.79 -26.01
N ALA A 145 -37.26 21.65 -26.70
CA ALA A 145 -38.29 20.60 -26.86
C ALA A 145 -37.75 19.61 -27.93
N ARG A 146 -37.72 18.29 -27.77
CA ARG A 146 -38.82 17.36 -27.50
C ARG A 146 -38.30 16.04 -26.93
N LYS A 147 -39.29 15.29 -26.44
CA LYS A 147 -39.28 14.12 -25.59
C LYS A 147 -39.68 12.86 -26.41
N ASP A 148 -39.35 11.69 -25.86
CA ASP A 148 -39.93 10.36 -26.07
C ASP A 148 -39.58 9.56 -27.35
N ALA A 149 -38.85 8.44 -27.21
CA ALA A 149 -39.27 7.06 -27.55
C ALA A 149 -38.12 6.04 -27.31
N GLN A 150 -38.49 4.76 -27.27
CA GLN A 150 -37.90 3.61 -26.57
C GLN A 150 -37.17 2.62 -27.52
N ASP A 151 -36.21 1.89 -26.94
CA ASP A 151 -35.68 0.53 -27.20
C ASP A 151 -34.75 0.15 -28.37
N ASP A 152 -33.76 -0.64 -27.92
CA ASP A 152 -33.01 -1.75 -28.53
C ASP A 152 -31.87 -1.57 -29.55
N ASP A 153 -30.80 -2.30 -29.21
CA ASP A 153 -29.80 -2.99 -30.04
C ASP A 153 -28.42 -2.35 -30.34
N LEU A 154 -27.45 -3.27 -30.35
CA LEU A 154 -25.99 -3.21 -30.31
C LEU A 154 -25.29 -2.26 -31.31
N GLY A 155 -24.15 -1.69 -30.88
CA GLY A 155 -23.18 -1.09 -31.79
C GLY A 155 -22.00 -0.42 -31.09
N GLU A 156 -20.83 -1.06 -31.17
CA GLU A 156 -19.51 -0.43 -31.02
C GLU A 156 -19.42 0.84 -31.87
N ASP A 157 -19.01 1.96 -31.28
CA ASP A 157 -17.76 2.65 -31.64
C ASP A 157 -17.66 4.07 -31.08
N ALA A 158 -16.41 4.46 -30.84
CA ALA A 158 -15.88 5.82 -30.66
C ALA A 158 -16.11 6.50 -29.30
N ILE A 159 -15.21 6.21 -28.35
CA ILE A 159 -14.85 7.15 -27.27
C ILE A 159 -13.66 8.01 -27.77
N PRO A 160 -13.75 9.34 -27.78
CA PRO A 160 -12.71 10.20 -28.32
C PRO A 160 -11.49 10.23 -27.39
N HIS A 161 -10.32 10.08 -27.98
CA HIS A 161 -9.03 10.08 -27.29
C HIS A 161 -8.59 11.50 -26.91
N SER A 162 -8.40 11.75 -25.62
CA SER A 162 -7.57 12.86 -25.11
C SER A 162 -6.69 12.40 -23.93
N THR A 163 -5.97 11.29 -24.10
CA THR A 163 -5.13 10.66 -23.05
C THR A 163 -3.62 10.74 -23.35
N GLY A 164 -3.21 11.32 -24.48
CA GLY A 164 -1.80 11.28 -24.93
C GLY A 164 -0.83 12.02 -24.00
N ASN A 165 -1.23 13.19 -23.47
CA ASN A 165 -0.31 14.03 -22.68
C ASN A 165 0.04 13.46 -21.30
N GLU A 166 -0.79 12.60 -20.71
CA GLU A 166 -0.51 12.00 -19.40
C GLU A 166 0.39 10.76 -19.52
N GLU A 167 0.20 9.97 -20.58
CA GLU A 167 1.02 8.78 -20.85
C GLU A 167 2.44 9.18 -21.23
N GLU A 168 2.62 10.17 -22.11
CA GLU A 168 3.96 10.69 -22.48
C GLU A 168 4.71 11.27 -21.28
N LYS A 169 4.04 12.05 -20.42
CA LYS A 169 4.66 12.58 -19.19
C LYS A 169 5.09 11.48 -18.24
N LEU A 170 4.28 10.42 -18.15
CA LEU A 170 4.57 9.29 -17.30
C LEU A 170 5.75 8.48 -17.83
N GLU A 171 5.86 8.30 -19.15
CA GLU A 171 7.04 7.70 -19.79
C GLU A 171 8.30 8.52 -19.55
N MET A 172 8.24 9.85 -19.70
CA MET A 172 9.37 10.74 -19.39
C MET A 172 9.82 10.64 -17.93
N LEU A 173 8.89 10.49 -16.98
CA LEU A 173 9.23 10.29 -15.56
C LEU A 173 9.88 8.93 -15.33
N TYR A 174 9.46 7.89 -16.03
CA TYR A 174 10.07 6.56 -15.95
C TYR A 174 11.50 6.55 -16.50
N GLU A 175 11.70 7.16 -17.66
CA GLU A 175 13.01 7.27 -18.30
C GLU A 175 14.00 8.06 -17.44
N LYS A 176 13.54 9.16 -16.83
CA LYS A 176 14.40 10.02 -16.00
C LYS A 176 14.64 9.49 -14.59
N ILE A 177 13.69 8.76 -14.00
CA ILE A 177 13.72 8.40 -12.58
C ILE A 177 13.74 6.89 -12.37
N ALA A 178 12.78 6.15 -12.94
CA ALA A 178 12.63 4.72 -12.63
C ALA A 178 13.74 3.85 -13.23
N TRP A 179 14.11 4.04 -14.50
CA TRP A 179 15.11 3.20 -15.17
C TRP A 179 16.54 3.39 -14.64
N PRO A 180 17.04 4.63 -14.42
CA PRO A 180 18.36 4.82 -13.84
C PRO A 180 18.47 4.22 -12.43
N LEU A 181 17.44 4.40 -11.60
CA LEU A 181 17.38 3.82 -10.26
C LEU A 181 17.30 2.29 -10.27
N GLY A 182 16.62 1.72 -11.28
CA GLY A 182 16.58 0.27 -11.51
C GLY A 182 17.96 -0.29 -11.85
N ARG A 183 18.77 0.42 -12.63
CA ARG A 183 20.14 -0.02 -12.98
C ARG A 183 21.09 0.00 -11.78
N THR A 184 20.98 0.98 -10.90
CA THR A 184 21.92 1.15 -9.77
C THR A 184 21.56 0.27 -8.57
N TYR A 185 20.27 0.15 -8.25
CA TYR A 185 19.81 -0.55 -7.04
C TYR A 185 19.12 -1.89 -7.36
N GLY A 186 19.10 -2.32 -8.63
CA GLY A 186 18.45 -3.54 -9.10
C GLY A 186 16.92 -3.44 -9.20
N HIS A 187 16.26 -2.75 -8.26
CA HIS A 187 14.82 -2.49 -8.31
C HIS A 187 14.48 -1.06 -7.88
N PRO A 188 13.66 -0.32 -8.64
CA PRO A 188 13.31 1.08 -8.31
C PRO A 188 12.67 1.26 -6.93
N TYR A 189 11.96 0.23 -6.44
CA TYR A 189 11.37 0.19 -5.10
C TYR A 189 12.40 0.30 -3.97
N GLU A 190 13.54 -0.41 -4.08
CA GLU A 190 14.59 -0.35 -3.04
C GLU A 190 15.25 1.02 -3.04
N ALA A 191 15.44 1.62 -4.22
CA ALA A 191 15.91 3.00 -4.35
C ALA A 191 14.94 4.00 -3.70
N PHE A 192 13.63 3.84 -3.88
CA PHE A 192 12.62 4.69 -3.23
C PHE A 192 12.59 4.51 -1.71
N LYS A 193 12.87 3.31 -1.21
CA LYS A 193 12.99 3.04 0.23
C LYS A 193 14.24 3.73 0.80
N LEU A 194 15.38 3.63 0.12
CA LEU A 194 16.60 4.34 0.49
C LEU A 194 16.42 5.86 0.41
N ALA A 195 15.66 6.36 -0.58
CA ALA A 195 15.38 7.78 -0.72
C ALA A 195 14.63 8.38 0.48
N LEU A 196 13.93 7.57 1.29
CA LEU A 196 13.33 8.02 2.55
C LEU A 196 14.37 8.34 3.62
N THR A 197 15.50 7.62 3.63
CA THR A 197 16.57 7.77 4.63
C THR A 197 17.67 8.71 4.13
N GLU A 198 18.05 8.58 2.86
CA GLU A 198 19.11 9.35 2.21
C GLU A 198 18.64 9.82 0.83
N PRO A 199 17.88 10.93 0.76
CA PRO A 199 17.39 11.44 -0.53
C PRO A 199 18.54 11.90 -1.44
N ASP A 200 19.59 12.51 -0.90
CA ASP A 200 20.59 13.16 -1.74
C ASP A 200 21.60 12.22 -2.36
N THR A 201 21.82 11.03 -1.80
CA THR A 201 22.67 9.98 -2.39
C THR A 201 21.96 9.29 -3.55
N VAL A 202 20.68 8.98 -3.38
CA VAL A 202 19.85 8.32 -4.41
C VAL A 202 19.59 9.25 -5.60
N PHE A 203 19.21 10.51 -5.33
CA PHE A 203 18.97 11.48 -6.40
C PHE A 203 20.25 12.14 -6.94
N GLY A 204 21.38 12.07 -6.22
CA GLY A 204 22.68 12.55 -6.69
C GLY A 204 23.35 11.62 -7.71
N THR A 205 22.95 10.35 -7.75
CA THR A 205 23.41 9.37 -8.76
C THR A 205 22.67 9.54 -10.10
N LEU A 206 21.63 10.38 -10.15
CA LEU A 206 20.90 10.67 -11.38
C LEU A 206 21.63 11.77 -12.15
N GLU A 207 22.16 11.44 -13.32
CA GLU A 207 22.83 12.39 -14.23
C GLU A 207 21.89 13.47 -14.78
N THR A 208 20.57 13.34 -14.60
CA THR A 208 19.58 14.30 -15.09
C THR A 208 19.09 15.18 -13.95
N GLN A 209 19.26 16.51 -14.06
CA GLN A 209 18.61 17.50 -13.20
C GLN A 209 17.08 17.38 -13.33
N VAL A 210 16.48 16.55 -12.48
CA VAL A 210 15.03 16.55 -12.26
C VAL A 210 14.69 17.88 -11.57
N SER A 211 13.75 18.63 -12.14
CA SER A 211 13.28 19.90 -11.56
C SER A 211 12.93 19.71 -10.08
N SER A 212 13.40 20.62 -9.23
CA SER A 212 13.26 20.56 -7.77
C SER A 212 11.79 20.40 -7.32
N SER A 213 10.86 20.94 -8.11
CA SER A 213 9.41 20.79 -7.94
C SER A 213 8.95 19.33 -8.03
N ILE A 214 9.46 18.57 -9.00
CA ILE A 214 9.13 17.15 -9.19
C ILE A 214 9.74 16.33 -8.04
N LYS A 215 10.99 16.61 -7.65
CA LYS A 215 11.65 15.92 -6.51
C LYS A 215 10.84 16.10 -5.23
N SER A 216 10.36 17.31 -4.94
CA SER A 216 9.54 17.58 -3.74
C SER A 216 8.20 16.84 -3.77
N ILE A 217 7.48 16.88 -4.90
CA ILE A 217 6.19 16.18 -5.05
C ILE A 217 6.38 14.66 -4.96
N LEU A 218 7.42 14.13 -5.61
CA LEU A 218 7.79 12.72 -5.55
C LEU A 218 8.12 12.32 -4.10
N MET A 219 8.97 13.08 -3.41
CA MET A 219 9.31 12.82 -2.00
C MET A 219 8.09 12.87 -1.09
N SER A 220 7.20 13.84 -1.26
CA SER A 220 5.95 13.91 -0.48
C SER A 220 5.05 12.70 -0.73
N THR A 221 5.07 12.15 -1.95
CA THR A 221 4.25 11.00 -2.34
C THR A 221 4.87 9.69 -1.88
N ILE A 222 6.19 9.53 -2.00
CA ILE A 222 6.95 8.40 -1.46
C ILE A 222 6.81 8.37 0.07
N ALA A 223 7.02 9.50 0.75
CA ALA A 223 6.84 9.60 2.20
C ALA A 223 5.42 9.21 2.62
N ARG A 224 4.38 9.61 1.89
CA ARG A 224 3.00 9.24 2.23
C ARG A 224 2.67 7.76 1.98
N ARG A 225 3.24 7.16 0.93
CA ARG A 225 2.83 5.81 0.47
C ARG A 225 3.77 4.69 0.90
N LEU A 226 5.05 4.99 1.12
CA LEU A 226 6.09 4.01 1.41
C LEU A 226 6.55 4.05 2.87
N THR A 227 6.29 5.14 3.60
CA THR A 227 6.50 5.08 5.05
C THR A 227 5.51 4.09 5.65
N PRO A 228 5.98 3.15 6.48
CA PRO A 228 5.08 2.27 7.19
C PRO A 228 4.14 3.14 8.03
N GLN A 229 2.84 3.02 7.77
CA GLN A 229 1.87 3.69 8.63
C GLN A 229 2.02 3.16 10.04
N PRO A 230 1.95 4.03 11.06
CA PRO A 230 2.18 3.61 12.42
C PRO A 230 1.07 2.63 12.82
N ILE A 231 1.50 1.42 13.19
CA ILE A 231 0.61 0.32 13.59
C ILE A 231 0.45 0.40 15.10
N LYS A 232 -0.80 0.35 15.56
CA LYS A 232 -1.10 0.20 16.98
C LYS A 232 -0.90 -1.25 17.39
N LEU A 233 -0.06 -1.50 18.37
CA LEU A 233 0.10 -2.80 19.02
C LEU A 233 -0.55 -2.77 20.40
N ARG A 234 -1.08 -3.92 20.79
CA ARG A 234 -1.76 -4.12 22.06
C ARG A 234 -1.30 -5.38 22.74
N ALA A 235 -1.22 -5.31 24.06
CA ALA A 235 -1.07 -6.46 24.93
C ALA A 235 -2.07 -6.33 26.09
N ASP A 236 -2.69 -7.45 26.44
CA ASP A 236 -3.62 -7.52 27.57
C ASP A 236 -2.94 -8.28 28.69
N ILE A 237 -2.82 -7.62 29.84
CA ILE A 237 -2.25 -8.19 31.04
C ILE A 237 -3.27 -8.16 32.16
N GLU A 238 -3.28 -9.21 32.96
CA GLU A 238 -4.01 -9.29 34.20
C GLU A 238 -3.01 -9.14 35.33
N VAL A 239 -3.23 -8.15 36.20
CA VAL A 239 -2.34 -7.84 37.31
C VAL A 239 -3.12 -7.98 38.61
N THR A 240 -2.66 -8.88 39.47
CA THR A 240 -3.26 -9.13 40.78
C THR A 240 -2.21 -8.91 41.87
N CYS A 241 -2.62 -8.24 42.96
CA CYS A 241 -1.79 -8.08 44.14
C CYS A 241 -2.71 -8.09 45.37
N TYR A 242 -2.45 -9.01 46.31
CA TYR A 242 -3.29 -9.21 47.50
C TYR A 242 -2.68 -8.58 48.77
N THR A 243 -1.60 -7.82 48.64
CA THR A 243 -0.97 -7.15 49.78
C THR A 243 -1.78 -5.92 50.22
N PRO A 244 -1.68 -5.49 51.50
CA PRO A 244 -2.38 -4.30 51.99
C PRO A 244 -2.03 -3.01 51.23
N ALA A 245 -0.86 -2.96 50.58
CA ALA A 245 -0.41 -1.87 49.71
C ALA A 245 -0.54 -2.22 48.20
N GLY A 246 -1.41 -3.17 47.85
CA GLY A 246 -1.46 -3.75 46.51
C GLY A 246 -1.75 -2.74 45.40
N ILE A 247 -2.58 -1.72 45.65
CA ILE A 247 -2.88 -0.68 44.65
C ILE A 247 -1.62 0.15 44.32
N ASP A 248 -0.79 0.45 45.31
CA ASP A 248 0.44 1.22 45.12
C ASP A 248 1.52 0.38 44.44
N ALA A 249 1.59 -0.91 44.78
CA ALA A 249 2.45 -1.88 44.09
C ALA A 249 2.11 -1.98 42.59
N VAL A 250 0.81 -2.10 42.26
CA VAL A 250 0.36 -2.16 40.85
C VAL A 250 0.65 -0.84 40.13
N LYS A 251 0.37 0.31 40.72
CA LYS A 251 0.71 1.62 40.11
C LYS A 251 2.21 1.79 39.87
N LYS A 252 3.05 1.36 40.83
CA LYS A 252 4.51 1.41 40.73
C LYS A 252 5.02 0.52 39.61
N ALA A 253 4.50 -0.70 39.50
CA ALA A 253 4.85 -1.62 38.41
C ALA A 253 4.44 -1.09 37.03
N LEU A 254 3.21 -0.57 36.90
CA LEU A 254 2.74 0.01 35.63
C LEU A 254 3.56 1.24 35.22
N ARG A 255 3.97 2.09 36.18
CA ARG A 255 4.88 3.21 35.93
C ARG A 255 6.28 2.75 35.49
N ALA A 256 6.78 1.63 36.04
CA ALA A 256 8.05 1.05 35.61
C ALA A 256 7.96 0.58 34.14
N GLY A 257 6.85 -0.05 33.75
CA GLY A 257 6.57 -0.40 32.36
C GLY A 257 6.45 0.81 31.43
N GLU A 258 5.82 1.90 31.88
CA GLU A 258 5.72 3.15 31.11
C GLU A 258 7.09 3.84 30.93
N LYS A 259 7.99 3.72 31.91
CA LYS A 259 9.35 4.27 31.84
C LYS A 259 10.21 3.61 30.75
N GLN A 260 9.89 2.39 30.33
CA GLN A 260 10.55 1.69 29.23
C GLN A 260 10.14 2.19 27.83
N SER A 261 9.21 3.16 27.77
CA SER A 261 8.80 3.83 26.54
C SER A 261 9.97 4.58 25.86
N SER A 262 9.89 4.72 24.54
CA SER A 262 10.78 5.63 23.78
C SER A 262 9.97 6.64 23.01
N GLU A 263 10.64 7.70 22.56
CA GLU A 263 10.07 8.69 21.66
C GLU A 263 9.50 8.07 20.37
N ALA A 264 10.13 7.00 19.87
CA ALA A 264 9.65 6.25 18.70
C ALA A 264 8.51 5.26 19.00
N VAL A 265 8.36 4.81 20.26
CA VAL A 265 7.40 3.78 20.70
C VAL A 265 6.82 4.20 22.06
N PRO A 266 5.83 5.11 22.08
CA PRO A 266 5.16 5.50 23.32
C PRO A 266 4.27 4.34 23.80
N ILE A 267 4.44 3.90 25.04
CA ILE A 267 3.60 2.88 25.68
C ILE A 267 2.59 3.59 26.57
N LYS A 268 1.30 3.35 26.35
CA LYS A 268 0.20 3.86 27.17
C LYS A 268 -0.54 2.70 27.80
N VAL A 269 -0.57 2.66 29.12
CA VAL A 269 -1.34 1.69 29.88
C VAL A 269 -2.73 2.26 30.17
N LYS A 270 -3.78 1.49 29.89
CA LYS A 270 -5.16 1.82 30.23
C LYS A 270 -5.74 0.72 31.11
N LEU A 271 -6.47 1.10 32.15
CA LEU A 271 -7.30 0.19 32.92
C LEU A 271 -8.61 -0.05 32.15
N VAL A 272 -9.01 -1.31 31.98
CA VAL A 272 -10.33 -1.65 31.44
C VAL A 272 -11.28 -1.90 32.62
N ALA A 273 -10.91 -2.87 33.46
CA ALA A 273 -11.61 -3.26 34.66
C ALA A 273 -10.60 -3.96 35.57
N PRO A 274 -10.57 -3.78 36.89
CA PRO A 274 -9.73 -4.61 37.75
C PRO A 274 -10.10 -6.09 37.58
N PRO A 275 -9.17 -7.05 37.44
CA PRO A 275 -7.70 -6.94 37.39
C PRO A 275 -7.07 -6.81 35.97
N LEU A 276 -7.85 -6.49 34.94
CA LEU A 276 -7.47 -6.37 33.52
C LEU A 276 -6.95 -4.98 33.11
N TYR A 277 -5.72 -4.95 32.61
CA TYR A 277 -5.05 -3.79 32.06
C TYR A 277 -4.65 -4.02 30.60
N VAL A 278 -4.69 -2.96 29.81
CA VAL A 278 -4.34 -2.99 28.39
C VAL A 278 -3.17 -2.05 28.15
N LEU A 279 -2.08 -2.58 27.61
CA LEU A 279 -0.98 -1.80 27.09
C LEU A 279 -1.23 -1.54 25.61
N SER A 280 -1.20 -0.28 25.23
CA SER A 280 -1.29 0.17 23.85
C SER A 280 -0.01 0.90 23.48
N THR A 281 0.55 0.60 22.32
CA THR A 281 1.66 1.37 21.76
C THR A 281 1.41 1.63 20.29
N ASN A 282 1.98 2.72 19.77
CA ASN A 282 1.92 3.04 18.36
C ASN A 282 3.34 3.07 17.82
N ALA A 283 3.64 2.27 16.80
CA ALA A 283 4.98 2.16 16.26
C ALA A 283 4.97 1.93 14.76
N THR A 284 5.98 2.45 14.09
CA THR A 284 6.21 2.24 12.65
C THR A 284 6.84 0.88 12.37
N ASP A 285 7.59 0.33 13.32
CA ASP A 285 8.21 -1.00 13.24
C ASP A 285 7.52 -1.99 14.18
N LYS A 286 6.99 -3.07 13.59
CA LYS A 286 6.34 -4.16 14.30
C LYS A 286 7.31 -4.90 15.23
N TYR A 287 8.54 -5.16 14.78
CA TYR A 287 9.47 -6.00 15.54
C TYR A 287 10.03 -5.26 16.75
N ALA A 288 10.52 -4.04 16.54
CA ALA A 288 11.03 -3.20 17.62
C ALA A 288 9.95 -2.94 18.68
N ALA A 289 8.70 -2.77 18.28
CA ALA A 289 7.61 -2.50 19.21
C ALA A 289 7.10 -3.73 19.96
N VAL A 290 7.14 -4.93 19.36
CA VAL A 290 6.88 -6.19 20.08
C VAL A 290 7.96 -6.42 21.14
N ASP A 291 9.24 -6.31 20.79
CA ASP A 291 10.37 -6.47 21.74
C ASP A 291 10.29 -5.48 22.91
N ARG A 292 9.93 -4.22 22.62
CA ARG A 292 9.71 -3.19 23.63
C ARG A 292 8.56 -3.51 24.58
N LEU A 293 7.43 -3.98 24.04
CA LEU A 293 6.28 -4.37 24.86
C LEU A 293 6.61 -5.59 25.72
N GLU A 294 7.34 -6.57 25.20
CA GLU A 294 7.78 -7.74 25.97
C GLU A 294 8.70 -7.34 27.12
N ARG A 295 9.70 -6.48 26.87
CA ARG A 295 10.56 -5.92 27.94
C ARG A 295 9.76 -5.13 28.98
N ALA A 296 8.73 -4.39 28.56
CA ALA A 296 7.87 -3.68 29.49
C ALA A 296 7.07 -4.65 30.38
N ILE A 297 6.55 -5.74 29.80
CA ILE A 297 5.85 -6.80 30.54
C ILE A 297 6.79 -7.48 31.54
N GLU A 298 8.02 -7.81 31.14
CA GLU A 298 9.04 -8.39 32.04
C GLU A 298 9.38 -7.43 33.20
N SER A 299 9.55 -6.14 32.92
CA SER A 299 9.80 -5.13 33.97
C SER A 299 8.62 -4.98 34.93
N ILE A 300 7.39 -5.04 34.42
CA ILE A 300 6.17 -5.02 35.22
C ILE A 300 6.09 -6.29 36.09
N GLN A 301 6.38 -7.46 35.50
CA GLN A 301 6.40 -8.74 36.20
C GLN A 301 7.40 -8.74 37.35
N GLY A 302 8.66 -8.33 37.11
CA GLY A 302 9.68 -8.27 38.17
C GLY A 302 9.29 -7.34 39.33
N THR A 303 8.72 -6.17 39.03
CA THR A 303 8.29 -5.23 40.08
C THR A 303 7.08 -5.75 40.87
N ILE A 304 6.17 -6.47 40.22
CA ILE A 304 4.98 -7.06 40.87
C ILE A 304 5.36 -8.24 41.75
N GLU A 305 6.28 -9.10 41.30
CA GLU A 305 6.74 -10.27 42.05
C GLU A 305 7.50 -9.85 43.32
N GLU A 306 8.30 -8.77 43.27
CA GLU A 306 8.96 -8.19 44.45
C GLU A 306 7.96 -7.73 45.53
N GLU A 307 6.80 -7.21 45.13
CA GLU A 307 5.76 -6.70 46.02
C GLU A 307 4.71 -7.79 46.37
N GLY A 308 4.93 -9.05 45.97
CA GLY A 308 4.06 -10.19 46.30
C GLY A 308 2.77 -10.30 45.47
N GLY A 309 2.73 -9.71 44.27
CA GLY A 309 1.64 -9.90 43.31
C GLY A 309 1.97 -10.93 42.22
N SER A 310 1.03 -11.13 41.29
CA SER A 310 1.21 -11.98 40.11
C SER A 310 0.70 -11.29 38.83
N LEU A 311 1.33 -11.60 37.69
CA LEU A 311 0.96 -11.10 36.38
C LEU A 311 0.64 -12.27 35.45
N ILE A 312 -0.49 -12.19 34.74
CA ILE A 312 -0.89 -13.16 33.71
C ILE A 312 -1.10 -12.42 32.39
N VAL A 313 -0.34 -12.79 31.36
CA VAL A 313 -0.51 -12.23 30.01
C VAL A 313 -1.65 -12.97 29.31
N LYS A 314 -2.81 -12.32 29.14
CA LYS A 314 -3.93 -12.91 28.38
C LYS A 314 -3.71 -12.82 26.89
N MET A 315 -3.14 -11.70 26.42
CA MET A 315 -2.84 -11.50 25.01
C MET A 315 -1.44 -10.94 24.85
N LYS A 316 -0.60 -11.69 24.15
CA LYS A 316 0.74 -11.25 23.75
C LYS A 316 0.65 -10.02 22.81
N PRO A 317 1.73 -9.22 22.70
CA PRO A 317 1.77 -8.06 21.81
C PRO A 317 1.34 -8.40 20.38
N LYS A 318 0.17 -7.92 19.96
CA LYS A 318 -0.38 -8.13 18.63
C LYS A 318 -0.77 -6.79 18.02
N ALA A 319 -0.56 -6.66 16.70
CA ALA A 319 -1.05 -5.53 15.94
C ALA A 319 -2.57 -5.56 15.91
N VAL A 320 -3.20 -4.44 16.27
CA VAL A 320 -4.65 -4.30 16.41
C VAL A 320 -5.23 -3.77 15.11
N SER A 321 -6.33 -4.36 14.64
CA SER A 321 -7.12 -3.78 13.55
C SER A 321 -8.10 -2.73 14.08
N GLU A 322 -8.59 -1.84 13.21
CA GLU A 322 -9.59 -0.82 13.61
C GLU A 322 -10.84 -1.44 14.26
N THR A 323 -11.23 -2.65 13.85
CA THR A 323 -12.36 -3.39 14.45
C THR A 323 -12.07 -3.81 15.89
N GLU A 324 -10.90 -4.38 16.17
CA GLU A 324 -10.50 -4.79 17.53
C GLU A 324 -10.37 -3.57 18.48
N GLU A 325 -10.05 -2.39 17.95
CA GLU A 325 -10.03 -1.13 18.70
C GLU A 325 -11.44 -0.64 19.05
N GLN A 326 -12.39 -0.74 18.12
CA GLN A 326 -13.80 -0.39 18.36
C GLN A 326 -14.44 -1.30 19.41
N ASP A 327 -14.22 -2.61 19.32
CA ASP A 327 -14.75 -3.59 20.28
C ASP A 327 -14.22 -3.31 21.69
N LEU A 328 -12.93 -2.97 21.82
CA LEU A 328 -12.35 -2.60 23.10
C LEU A 328 -12.90 -1.29 23.64
N ALA A 329 -13.07 -0.27 22.78
CA ALA A 329 -13.63 1.00 23.20
C ALA A 329 -15.05 0.82 23.76
N GLN A 330 -15.85 -0.04 23.14
CA GLN A 330 -17.16 -0.43 23.67
C GLN A 330 -17.06 -1.17 24.99
N LEU A 331 -16.11 -2.10 25.14
CA LEU A 331 -15.89 -2.84 26.39
C LEU A 331 -15.43 -1.90 27.52
N MET A 332 -14.54 -0.96 27.23
CA MET A 332 -14.13 0.09 28.17
C MET A 332 -15.28 1.02 28.56
N ALA A 333 -16.13 1.39 27.60
CA ALA A 333 -17.30 2.22 27.87
C ALA A 333 -18.31 1.49 28.76
N LYS A 334 -18.56 0.20 28.48
CA LYS A 334 -19.45 -0.66 29.28
C LYS A 334 -18.91 -0.88 30.70
N ALA A 335 -17.63 -1.24 30.83
CA ALA A 335 -16.99 -1.39 32.14
C ALA A 335 -16.94 -0.06 32.92
N GLY A 336 -16.81 1.07 32.22
CA GLY A 336 -16.91 2.40 32.81
C GLY A 336 -18.32 2.71 33.33
N GLN A 337 -19.36 2.33 32.60
CA GLN A 337 -20.75 2.47 33.04
C GLN A 337 -21.05 1.57 34.25
N GLU A 338 -20.68 0.30 34.18
CA GLU A 338 -20.89 -0.67 35.28
C GLU A 338 -20.15 -0.24 36.57
N ASN A 339 -18.95 0.36 36.45
CA ASN A 339 -18.25 0.92 37.60
C ASN A 339 -18.83 2.26 38.10
N ALA A 340 -19.52 3.02 37.26
CA ALA A 340 -20.11 4.31 37.62
C ALA A 340 -21.52 4.17 38.23
N GLU A 341 -22.26 3.12 37.88
CA GLU A 341 -23.63 2.89 38.33
C GLU A 341 -23.73 2.23 39.72
N VAL A 342 -22.62 1.72 40.28
CA VAL A 342 -22.56 1.21 41.66
C VAL A 342 -22.23 2.35 42.63
N SER A 343 -23.15 3.32 42.74
CA SER A 343 -23.19 4.28 43.85
C SER A 343 -24.13 3.74 44.90
N GLY A 344 -23.61 2.95 45.84
CA GLY A 344 -24.37 2.34 46.92
C GLY A 344 -24.67 3.31 48.06
N ASP A 345 -25.53 4.29 47.81
CA ASP A 345 -26.26 5.05 48.84
C ASP A 345 -27.74 5.09 48.43
N GLU A 346 -28.48 4.03 48.75
CA GLU A 346 -29.85 4.18 49.22
C GLU A 346 -29.86 3.66 50.65
N ASP A 347 -30.03 4.61 51.57
CA ASP A 347 -30.07 4.46 53.01
C ASP A 347 -31.11 3.39 53.45
N GLU A 348 -30.64 2.29 54.03
CA GLU A 348 -31.45 1.52 54.99
C GLU A 348 -31.20 2.13 56.37
N ASP A 349 -31.99 3.14 56.75
CA ASP A 349 -32.38 3.46 58.14
C ASP A 349 -33.34 4.67 58.16
N ASP A 350 -34.65 4.41 58.20
CA ASP A 350 -35.62 5.16 59.03
C ASP A 350 -36.96 4.41 59.14
#